data_AF-A0A0R1XA70-F1
#
_entry.id   AF-A0A0R1XA70-F1
#
_cell.length_a   1.000
_cell.length_b   1.000
_cell.length_c   1.000
_cell.angle_alpha   90.00
_cell.angle_beta   90.00
_cell.angle_gamma   90.00
#
_symmetry.space_group_name_H-M   'P 1'
#
loop_
_entity.id
_entity.type
_entity.pdbx_description
1 polymer ?
#
loop_
_entity_poly.entity_id
_entity_poly.type
_entity_poly.pdbx_seq_one_letter_code
_entity_poly.pdbx_strand_id
1 'polypeptide(L)'
;MSNETKRDVFEELLDAYDDAKSSDGNLHPTQELLDYDDRYDDALPDDLPVIPEDVSEWLTWCKRKHHSLKDALDGETRVSEDTFARAWLLGIWRVEETGEIGGKK
;
A
#
# COMPACT_ATOMS: atom_id res chain seq x y z
N MET A 1 4.98 -12.00 -4.40
CA MET A 1 4.43 -10.65 -4.27
C MET A 1 4.45 -10.32 -2.80
N SER A 2 5.35 -9.43 -2.37
CA SER A 2 5.50 -9.08 -0.97
C SER A 2 4.32 -8.19 -0.53
N ASN A 3 3.74 -8.48 0.63
CA ASN A 3 2.75 -7.61 1.31
C ASN A 3 3.44 -6.58 2.21
N GLU A 4 4.72 -6.35 1.95
CA GLU A 4 5.60 -5.47 2.69
C GLU A 4 5.11 -4.02 2.59
N THR A 5 5.08 -3.35 3.73
CA THR A 5 4.71 -1.95 3.85
C THR A 5 5.95 -1.07 3.93
N LYS A 6 5.79 0.22 3.65
CA LYS A 6 6.88 1.20 3.80
C LYS A 6 7.42 1.24 5.23
N ARG A 7 6.57 0.95 6.23
CA ARG A 7 6.99 0.78 7.63
C ARG A 7 7.87 -0.45 7.82
N ASP A 8 7.51 -1.59 7.25
CA ASP A 8 8.34 -2.81 7.35
C ASP A 8 9.75 -2.54 6.80
N VAL A 9 9.83 -1.92 5.60
CA VAL A 9 11.12 -1.53 4.99
C VAL A 9 11.90 -0.56 5.89
N PHE A 10 11.21 0.39 6.52
CA PHE A 10 11.84 1.36 7.42
C PHE A 10 12.30 0.73 8.75
N GLU A 11 11.54 -0.18 9.33
CA GLU A 11 11.89 -0.89 10.57
C GLU A 11 13.15 -1.74 10.35
N GLU A 12 13.27 -2.42 9.21
CA GLU A 12 14.48 -3.16 8.86
C GLU A 12 15.73 -2.26 8.73
N LEU A 13 15.58 -1.07 8.14
CA LEU A 13 16.65 -0.07 8.09
C LEU A 13 17.06 0.40 9.49
N LEU A 14 16.10 0.61 10.39
CA LEU A 14 16.39 0.99 11.77
C LEU A 14 17.14 -0.11 12.51
N ASP A 15 16.73 -1.37 12.36
CA ASP A 15 17.41 -2.51 12.98
C ASP A 15 18.87 -2.64 12.51
N ALA A 16 19.10 -2.51 11.20
CA ALA A 16 20.46 -2.53 10.65
C ALA A 16 21.31 -1.35 11.13
N TYR A 17 20.71 -0.18 11.31
CA TYR A 17 21.40 0.99 11.87
C TYR A 17 21.78 0.79 13.35
N ASP A 18 20.87 0.22 14.16
CA ASP A 18 21.12 -0.05 15.58
C ASP A 18 22.18 -1.14 15.79
N ASP A 19 22.22 -2.17 14.94
CA ASP A 19 23.28 -3.19 14.93
C ASP A 19 24.66 -2.58 14.60
N ALA A 20 24.72 -1.74 13.56
CA ALA A 20 25.93 -1.02 13.17
C ALA A 20 26.44 -0.07 14.27
N LYS A 21 25.52 0.61 14.96
CA LYS A 21 25.83 1.46 16.10
C LYS A 21 26.38 0.65 17.29
N SER A 22 25.89 -0.57 17.47
CA SER A 22 26.33 -1.49 18.53
C SER A 22 27.66 -2.17 18.22
N SER A 23 28.04 -2.29 16.95
CA SER A 23 29.24 -2.96 16.45
C SER A 23 30.30 -1.98 15.91
N ASP A 24 30.93 -1.22 16.82
CA ASP A 24 32.08 -0.33 16.55
C ASP A 24 31.98 0.53 15.25
N GLY A 25 30.75 0.90 14.87
CA GLY A 25 30.46 1.84 13.79
C GLY A 25 30.53 1.30 12.37
N ASN A 26 30.69 -0.01 12.16
CA ASN A 26 30.60 -0.55 10.81
C ASN A 26 29.12 -0.71 10.46
N LEU A 27 28.55 0.28 9.78
CA LEU A 27 27.38 0.08 8.93
C LEU A 27 27.80 -0.95 7.89
N HIS A 28 27.59 -2.22 8.20
CA HIS A 28 27.54 -3.23 7.17
C HIS A 28 26.15 -3.05 6.58
N PRO A 29 25.98 -2.41 5.41
CA PRO A 29 24.77 -2.67 4.66
C PRO A 29 24.75 -4.19 4.52
N THR A 30 23.81 -4.84 5.18
CA THR A 30 23.47 -6.20 4.82
C THR A 30 23.13 -6.16 3.33
N GLN A 31 23.28 -7.26 2.62
CA GLN A 31 22.87 -7.33 1.20
C GLN A 31 21.43 -6.78 1.01
N GLU A 32 20.61 -6.86 2.07
CA GLU A 32 19.22 -6.39 2.16
C GLU A 32 19.06 -4.85 2.13
N LEU A 33 20.09 -4.07 2.51
CA LEU A 33 20.08 -2.60 2.44
C LEU A 33 20.55 -2.03 1.10
N LEU A 34 21.20 -2.83 0.26
CA LEU A 34 21.64 -2.38 -1.08
C LEU A 34 20.44 -2.07 -1.98
N ASP A 35 19.30 -2.72 -1.73
CA ASP A 35 18.07 -2.57 -2.51
C ASP A 35 16.99 -1.81 -1.71
N TYR A 36 17.35 -1.08 -0.65
CA TYR A 36 16.40 -0.37 0.21
C TYR A 36 15.49 0.58 -0.58
N ASP A 37 16.07 1.40 -1.46
CA ASP A 37 15.31 2.39 -2.24
C ASP A 37 14.30 1.68 -3.16
N ASP A 38 14.72 0.60 -3.82
CA ASP A 38 13.85 -0.19 -4.70
C ASP A 38 12.73 -0.89 -3.93
N ARG A 39 13.05 -1.50 -2.77
CA ARG A 39 12.06 -2.14 -1.88
C ARG A 39 11.08 -1.11 -1.32
N TYR A 40 11.57 0.05 -0.92
CA TYR A 40 10.74 1.13 -0.39
C TYR A 40 9.77 1.61 -1.47
N ASP A 41 10.23 1.81 -2.70
CA ASP A 41 9.39 2.24 -3.82
C ASP A 41 8.32 1.20 -4.18
N ASP A 42 8.65 -0.10 -4.16
CA ASP A 42 7.71 -1.20 -4.41
C ASP A 42 6.77 -1.52 -3.24
N ALA A 43 7.13 -1.13 -2.02
CA ALA A 43 6.37 -1.41 -0.81
C ALA A 43 5.04 -0.64 -0.75
N LEU A 44 4.05 -1.29 -0.11
CA LEU A 44 2.71 -0.75 0.03
C LEU A 44 2.67 0.41 1.05
N PRO A 45 1.77 1.39 0.89
CA PRO A 45 1.47 2.33 1.97
C PRO A 45 0.99 1.59 3.22
N ASP A 46 1.36 2.08 4.41
CA ASP A 46 0.96 1.44 5.68
C ASP A 46 -0.56 1.45 5.89
N ASP A 47 -1.19 2.59 5.58
CA ASP A 47 -2.60 2.86 5.87
C ASP A 47 -3.46 2.70 4.61
N LEU A 48 -3.38 1.50 4.00
CA LEU A 48 -4.26 1.17 2.88
C LEU A 48 -5.73 1.27 3.30
N PRO A 49 -6.58 1.93 2.48
CA PRO A 49 -8.01 1.97 2.76
C PRO A 49 -8.58 0.56 2.69
N VAL A 50 -9.37 0.20 3.69
CA VAL A 50 -10.11 -1.06 3.72
C VAL A 50 -11.50 -0.79 3.15
N ILE A 51 -11.86 -1.52 2.10
CA ILE A 51 -13.17 -1.41 1.47
C ILE A 51 -13.80 -2.81 1.31
N PRO A 52 -15.13 -2.92 1.38
CA PRO A 52 -15.84 -4.15 1.06
C PRO A 52 -15.59 -4.63 -0.38
N GLU A 53 -15.78 -5.93 -0.61
CA GLU A 53 -15.55 -6.60 -1.88
C GLU A 53 -16.42 -6.02 -3.00
N ASP A 54 -17.69 -5.72 -2.74
CA ASP A 54 -18.61 -5.10 -3.72
C ASP A 54 -18.13 -3.72 -4.17
N VAL A 55 -17.60 -2.91 -3.25
CA VAL A 55 -16.98 -1.61 -3.55
C VAL A 55 -15.67 -1.77 -4.32
N SER A 56 -14.86 -2.79 -3.99
CA SER A 56 -13.64 -3.12 -4.73
C SER A 56 -13.93 -3.48 -6.20
N GLU A 57 -14.95 -4.30 -6.45
CA GLU A 57 -15.41 -4.65 -7.79
C GLU A 57 -15.92 -3.42 -8.56
N TRP A 58 -16.75 -2.60 -7.90
CA TRP A 58 -17.26 -1.35 -8.47
C TRP A 58 -16.15 -0.38 -8.87
N LEU A 59 -15.19 -0.16 -7.97
CA LEU A 59 -14.07 0.76 -8.19
C LEU A 59 -13.18 0.26 -9.33
N THR A 60 -12.92 -1.05 -9.39
CA THR A 60 -12.19 -1.69 -10.50
C THR A 60 -12.91 -1.50 -11.83
N TRP A 61 -14.23 -1.72 -11.86
CA TRP A 61 -15.05 -1.49 -13.05
C TRP A 61 -15.01 -0.03 -13.50
N CYS A 62 -15.13 0.92 -12.56
CA CYS A 62 -15.09 2.35 -12.83
C CYS A 62 -13.76 2.78 -13.47
N LYS A 63 -12.64 2.34 -12.90
CA LYS A 63 -11.29 2.62 -13.42
C LYS A 63 -11.12 2.10 -14.85
N ARG A 64 -11.56 0.86 -15.11
CA ARG A 64 -11.50 0.24 -16.45
C ARG A 64 -12.36 0.97 -17.49
N LYS A 65 -13.47 1.56 -17.07
CA LYS A 65 -14.37 2.32 -17.94
C LYS A 65 -13.99 3.81 -18.05
N HIS A 66 -12.90 4.23 -17.41
CA HIS A 66 -12.45 5.62 -17.36
C HIS A 66 -13.52 6.58 -16.79
N HIS A 67 -14.32 6.10 -15.84
CA HIS A 67 -15.22 6.98 -15.09
C HIS A 67 -14.41 8.00 -14.29
N SER A 68 -14.96 9.20 -14.10
CA SER A 68 -14.38 10.17 -13.18
C SER A 68 -14.62 9.72 -11.73
N LEU A 69 -13.81 10.23 -10.79
CA LEU A 69 -14.05 10.01 -9.36
C LEU A 69 -15.47 10.43 -8.96
N LYS A 70 -15.96 11.54 -9.52
CA LYS A 70 -17.31 12.03 -9.27
C LYS A 70 -18.37 11.01 -9.71
N ASP A 71 -18.26 10.49 -10.93
CA ASP A 71 -19.22 9.49 -11.44
C ASP A 71 -19.19 8.19 -10.62
N ALA A 72 -18.02 7.83 -10.10
CA ALA A 72 -17.83 6.64 -9.27
C ALA A 72 -18.37 6.81 -7.84
N LEU A 73 -18.29 8.03 -7.28
CA LEU A 73 -18.86 8.42 -5.99
C LEU A 73 -20.37 8.57 -6.04
N ASP A 74 -20.93 9.04 -7.17
CA ASP A 74 -22.38 9.17 -7.37
C ASP A 74 -23.12 7.81 -7.42
N GLY A 75 -22.39 6.69 -7.33
CA GLY A 75 -22.95 5.33 -7.18
C GLY A 75 -23.37 4.99 -5.73
N GLU A 76 -23.84 3.77 -5.50
CA GLU A 76 -24.13 3.26 -4.15
C GLU A 76 -22.84 2.95 -3.38
N THR A 77 -22.07 3.98 -3.02
CA THR A 77 -20.88 3.78 -2.19
C THR A 77 -21.30 3.38 -0.77
N ARG A 78 -21.19 2.10 -0.45
CA ARG A 78 -21.49 1.52 0.88
C ARG A 78 -20.37 1.76 1.91
N VAL A 79 -19.45 2.68 1.61
CA VAL A 79 -18.31 3.10 2.44
C VAL A 79 -18.28 4.62 2.54
N SER A 80 -17.47 5.16 3.44
CA SER A 80 -17.25 6.61 3.50
C SER A 80 -16.65 7.12 2.18
N GLU A 81 -17.09 8.30 1.74
CA GLU A 81 -16.56 8.97 0.54
C GLU A 81 -15.05 9.19 0.66
N ASP A 82 -14.55 9.50 1.86
CA ASP A 82 -13.12 9.66 2.13
C ASP A 82 -12.33 8.36 1.92
N THR A 83 -12.85 7.23 2.43
CA THR A 83 -12.22 5.90 2.23
C THR A 83 -12.22 5.55 0.74
N PHE A 84 -13.34 5.77 0.05
CA PHE A 84 -13.45 5.52 -1.38
C PHE A 84 -12.49 6.38 -2.20
N ALA A 85 -12.46 7.69 -1.92
CA ALA A 85 -11.59 8.64 -2.60
C ALA A 85 -10.11 8.31 -2.38
N ARG A 86 -9.73 7.87 -1.17
CA ARG A 86 -8.37 7.38 -0.89
C ARG A 86 -8.03 6.13 -1.69
N ALA A 87 -8.92 5.13 -1.74
CA ALA A 87 -8.72 3.92 -2.55
C ALA A 87 -8.59 4.26 -4.03
N TRP A 88 -9.40 5.19 -4.52
CA TRP A 88 -9.34 5.68 -5.89
C TRP A 88 -8.02 6.40 -6.20
N LEU A 89 -7.58 7.30 -5.32
CA LEU A 89 -6.38 8.11 -5.51
C LEU A 89 -5.12 7.26 -5.46
N LEU A 90 -5.01 6.38 -4.46
CA LEU A 90 -3.89 5.46 -4.31
C LEU A 90 -3.90 4.39 -5.41
N GLY A 91 -5.08 4.06 -5.94
CA GLY A 91 -5.23 2.98 -6.92
C GLY A 91 -4.97 1.59 -6.33
N ILE A 92 -4.85 1.50 -5.00
CA ILE A 92 -4.59 0.27 -4.26
C ILE A 92 -5.35 0.35 -2.93
N TRP A 93 -5.87 -0.79 -2.48
CA TRP A 93 -6.70 -0.90 -1.27
C TRP A 93 -6.68 -2.34 -0.75
N ARG A 94 -7.20 -2.55 0.47
CA ARG A 94 -7.41 -3.87 1.06
C ARG A 94 -8.89 -4.23 1.01
N VAL A 95 -9.21 -5.44 0.59
CA VAL A 95 -10.57 -6.00 0.63
C VAL A 95 -10.90 -6.42 2.06
N GLU A 96 -12.04 -6.00 2.60
CA GLU A 96 -12.43 -6.25 3.99
C GLU A 96 -12.62 -7.75 4.28
N GLU A 97 -13.28 -8.45 3.38
CA GLU A 97 -13.70 -9.85 3.58
C GLU A 97 -12.55 -10.84 3.41
N THR A 98 -11.66 -10.61 2.43
CA THR A 98 -10.57 -11.53 2.10
C THR A 98 -9.21 -11.06 2.63
N GLY A 99 -9.07 -9.79 2.98
CA GLY A 99 -7.78 -9.17 3.31
C GLY A 99 -6.86 -9.00 2.09
N GLU A 100 -7.33 -9.33 0.89
CA GLU A 100 -6.52 -9.26 -0.33
C GLU A 100 -6.28 -7.82 -0.77
N ILE A 101 -5.20 -7.61 -1.51
CA ILE A 101 -4.84 -6.29 -2.04
C ILE A 101 -5.44 -6.12 -3.43
N GLY A 102 -6.39 -5.19 -3.54
CA GLY A 102 -7.02 -4.79 -4.80
C GLY A 102 -6.25 -3.67 -5.49
N GLY A 103 -6.48 -3.48 -6.80
CA GLY A 103 -5.94 -2.34 -7.55
C GLY A 103 -4.55 -2.49 -8.17
N LYS A 104 -3.90 -3.66 -8.03
CA LYS A 104 -2.67 -3.97 -8.80
C LYS A 104 -3.03 -4.23 -10.27
N LYS A 105 -2.40 -3.42 -11.16
CA LYS A 105 -2.39 -3.42 -12.64
C LYS A 105 -3.08 -4.57 -13.35
#